data_AF-A0AAN8IMI4-F1
#
_entry.id   AF-A0AAN8IMI4-F1
#
_cell.length_a   1.000
_cell.length_b   1.000
_cell.length_c   1.000
_cell.angle_alpha   90.00
_cell.angle_beta   90.00
_cell.angle_gamma   90.00
#
_symmetry.space_group_name_H-M   'P 1'
#
loop_
_entity.id
_entity.type
_entity.pdbx_description
1 polymer ?
#
loop_
_entity_poly.entity_id
_entity_poly.type
_entity_poly.pdbx_seq_one_letter_code
_entity_poly.pdbx_strand_id
1 'polypeptide(L)'
;MSSKLGVSRDTAKKLCYGVIYGMGAKSLAETVKKSLDEASELIKNFFHTFPKVKTYINNTKDQAVKAGFVTTVLGKSKTGDPQRSRTSRRCC
;
A
#
# COMPACT_ATOMS: atom_id res chain seq x y z
N MET A 1 13.71 1.39 16.53
CA MET A 1 12.91 0.76 15.45
C MET A 1 13.69 0.48 14.15
N SER A 2 15.03 0.63 14.10
CA SER A 2 15.84 0.37 12.88
C SER A 2 16.40 -1.05 12.75
N SER A 3 16.32 -1.87 13.80
CA SER A 3 17.12 -3.11 13.93
C SER A 3 16.52 -4.37 13.31
N LYS A 4 15.27 -4.37 12.81
CA LYS A 4 14.61 -5.60 12.31
C LYS A 4 14.73 -5.83 10.80
N LEU A 5 15.17 -4.85 10.02
CA LEU A 5 15.12 -4.91 8.55
C LEU A 5 16.50 -4.75 7.87
N GLY A 6 17.57 -4.52 8.63
CA GLY A 6 18.94 -4.50 8.09
C GLY A 6 19.21 -3.48 6.98
N VAL A 7 18.33 -2.50 6.79
CA VAL A 7 18.41 -1.48 5.72
C VAL A 7 18.57 -0.08 6.29
N SER A 8 19.15 0.81 5.48
CA SER A 8 19.25 2.23 5.80
C SER A 8 17.89 2.83 6.18
N ARG A 9 17.90 3.76 7.13
CA ARG A 9 16.70 4.44 7.65
C ARG A 9 15.89 5.11 6.54
N ASP A 10 16.55 5.67 5.53
CA ASP A 10 15.88 6.30 4.38
C ASP A 10 15.13 5.29 3.51
N THR A 11 15.74 4.13 3.27
CA THR A 11 15.13 3.02 2.56
C THR A 11 13.94 2.46 3.35
N ALA A 12 14.07 2.30 4.66
CA ALA A 12 12.98 1.84 5.52
C ALA A 12 11.78 2.80 5.50
N LYS A 13 12.02 4.12 5.54
CA LYS A 13 10.95 5.13 5.41
C LYS A 13 10.22 5.01 4.07
N LYS A 14 10.98 4.95 2.97
CA LYS A 14 10.44 4.77 1.61
C LYS A 14 9.60 3.50 1.48
N LEU A 15 10.08 2.39 2.07
CA LEU A 15 9.35 1.13 2.12
C LEU A 15 8.03 1.27 2.88
N CYS A 16 8.03 1.89 4.07
CA CYS A 16 6.81 2.11 4.85
C CYS A 16 5.77 2.93 4.08
N TYR A 17 6.17 4.04 3.46
CA TYR A 17 5.26 4.84 2.64
C TYR A 17 4.77 4.06 1.42
N GLY A 18 5.65 3.29 0.76
CA GLY A 18 5.29 2.43 -0.35
C GLY A 18 4.21 1.43 0.03
N VAL A 19 4.34 0.74 1.16
CA VAL A 19 3.37 -0.26 1.61
C VAL A 19 2.04 0.37 2.02
N ILE A 20 2.05 1.51 2.73
CA ILE A 20 0.83 2.21 3.16
C ILE A 20 -0.03 2.63 1.96
N TYR A 21 0.61 3.11 0.88
CA TYR A 21 -0.08 3.57 -0.31
C TYR A 21 -0.26 2.50 -1.39
N GLY A 22 0.14 1.24 -1.12
CA GLY A 22 0.01 0.15 -2.09
C GLY A 22 0.93 0.29 -3.31
N MET A 23 2.07 0.95 -3.15
CA MET A 23 3.10 1.07 -4.18
C MET A 23 3.63 -0.32 -4.56
N GLY A 24 3.63 -0.63 -5.86
CA GLY A 24 4.11 -1.91 -6.37
C GLY A 24 5.63 -2.07 -6.22
N ALA A 25 6.10 -3.32 -6.26
CA ALA A 25 7.52 -3.67 -6.16
C ALA A 25 8.39 -2.92 -7.18
N LYS A 26 7.85 -2.62 -8.36
CA LYS A 26 8.54 -1.84 -9.42
C LYS A 26 8.87 -0.42 -8.99
N SER A 27 7.87 0.34 -8.56
CA SER A 27 8.06 1.73 -8.11
C SER A 27 8.93 1.83 -6.85
N LEU A 28 8.89 0.79 -6.01
CA LEU A 28 9.74 0.70 -4.83
C LEU A 28 11.20 0.44 -5.19
N ALA A 29 11.44 -0.46 -6.16
CA ALA A 29 12.78 -0.73 -6.71
C ALA A 29 13.41 0.53 -7.30
N GLU A 30 12.65 1.32 -8.05
CA GLU A 30 13.10 2.61 -8.62
C GLU A 30 13.49 3.62 -7.53
N THR A 31 12.69 3.71 -6.46
CA THR A 31 12.89 4.69 -5.37
C THR A 31 14.10 4.33 -4.48
N VAL A 32 14.38 3.04 -4.33
CA VAL A 32 15.49 2.50 -3.53
C VAL A 32 16.75 2.24 -4.38
N LYS A 33 16.63 2.31 -5.72
CA LYS A 33 17.68 1.96 -6.69
C LYS A 33 18.24 0.56 -6.48
N LYS A 34 17.36 -0.40 -6.18
CA LYS A 34 17.69 -1.82 -6.01
C LYS A 34 17.07 -2.64 -7.14
N SER A 35 17.52 -3.88 -7.28
CA SER A 35 16.91 -4.84 -8.20
C SER A 35 15.45 -5.11 -7.81
N LEU A 36 14.63 -5.47 -8.81
CA LEU A 36 13.22 -5.81 -8.60
C LEU A 36 13.06 -7.00 -7.63
N ASP A 37 14.01 -7.93 -7.67
CA ASP A 37 14.02 -9.11 -6.81
C ASP A 37 14.22 -8.71 -5.35
N GLU A 38 15.27 -7.93 -5.04
CA GLU A 38 15.52 -7.42 -3.70
C GLU A 38 14.36 -6.57 -3.16
N ALA A 39 13.75 -5.72 -4.00
CA ALA A 39 12.59 -4.93 -3.60
C ALA A 39 11.39 -5.82 -3.25
N SER A 40 11.19 -6.90 -4.00
CA SER A 40 10.13 -7.88 -3.75
C SER A 40 10.36 -8.65 -2.45
N GLU A 41 11.60 -9.05 -2.18
CA GLU A 41 12.00 -9.69 -0.91
C GLU A 41 11.81 -8.76 0.28
N LEU A 42 12.19 -7.48 0.16
CA LEU A 42 11.98 -6.49 1.22
C LEU A 42 10.50 -6.32 1.57
N ILE A 43 9.63 -6.29 0.56
CA ILE A 43 8.17 -6.22 0.76
C ILE A 43 7.66 -7.50 1.44
N LYS A 44 8.11 -8.67 1.00
CA LYS A 44 7.75 -9.97 1.61
C LYS A 44 8.17 -10.02 3.08
N ASN A 45 9.42 -9.68 3.38
CA ASN A 45 9.95 -9.63 4.75
C ASN A 45 9.20 -8.61 5.62
N PHE A 46 8.80 -7.47 5.05
CA PHE A 46 7.98 -6.49 5.75
C PHE A 46 6.62 -7.08 6.15
N PHE A 47 5.90 -7.71 5.23
CA PHE A 47 4.61 -8.33 5.55
C PHE A 47 4.72 -9.53 6.49
N HIS A 48 5.83 -10.29 6.40
CA HIS A 48 6.13 -11.36 7.34
C HIS A 48 6.33 -10.82 8.76
N THR A 49 7.04 -9.69 8.89
CA THR A 49 7.28 -9.03 10.19
C THR A 49 5.99 -8.38 10.74
N PHE A 50 5.11 -7.90 9.87
CA PHE A 50 3.91 -7.14 10.23
C PHE A 50 2.62 -7.74 9.65
N PRO A 51 2.18 -8.93 10.14
CA PRO A 51 0.98 -9.59 9.61
C PRO A 51 -0.30 -8.78 9.83
N LYS A 52 -0.37 -8.02 10.94
CA LYS A 52 -1.52 -7.19 11.29
C LYS A 52 -1.80 -6.07 10.28
N VAL A 53 -0.77 -5.56 9.60
CA VAL A 53 -0.92 -4.50 8.57
C VAL A 53 -1.71 -5.04 7.37
N LYS A 54 -1.42 -6.28 6.95
CA LYS A 54 -2.15 -6.94 5.86
C LYS A 54 -3.62 -7.14 6.21
N THR A 55 -3.90 -7.60 7.42
CA THR A 55 -5.29 -7.76 7.91
C THR A 55 -6.02 -6.43 7.95
N TYR A 56 -5.38 -5.36 8.42
CA TYR A 56 -5.97 -4.03 8.45
C TYR A 56 -6.32 -3.52 7.03
N ILE A 57 -5.40 -3.65 6.07
CA ILE A 57 -5.64 -3.25 4.68
C ILE A 57 -6.83 -4.01 4.08
N ASN A 58 -6.92 -5.32 4.33
CA ASN A 58 -8.03 -6.14 3.84
C ASN A 58 -9.36 -5.72 4.48
N ASN A 59 -9.40 -5.54 5.80
CA ASN A 59 -10.60 -5.11 6.50
C ASN A 59 -11.08 -3.73 6.03
N THR A 60 -10.16 -2.77 5.82
CA THR A 60 -10.49 -1.44 5.32
C THR A 60 -11.05 -1.49 3.90
N LYS A 61 -10.53 -2.37 3.03
CA LYS A 61 -11.09 -2.60 1.70
C LYS A 61 -12.50 -3.19 1.77
N ASP A 62 -12.71 -4.19 2.61
CA ASP A 62 -14.01 -4.83 2.81
C ASP A 62 -15.06 -3.83 3.34
N GLN A 63 -14.67 -3.01 4.31
CA GLN A 63 -15.49 -1.93 4.84
C GLN A 63 -15.80 -0.87 3.77
N ALA A 64 -14.82 -0.48 2.95
CA ALA A 64 -15.04 0.48 1.86
C ALA A 64 -16.03 -0.04 0.80
N VAL A 65 -15.96 -1.33 0.46
CA VAL A 65 -16.88 -1.97 -0.49
C VAL A 65 -18.29 -2.08 0.10
N LYS A 66 -18.41 -2.47 1.38
CA LYS A 66 -19.70 -2.62 2.06
C LYS A 66 -20.40 -1.30 2.34
N ALA A 67 -19.65 -0.28 2.75
CA ALA A 67 -20.19 1.01 3.14
C ALA A 67 -20.36 1.97 1.93
N GLY A 68 -19.57 1.81 0.86
CA GLY A 68 -19.56 2.75 -0.27
C GLY A 68 -18.90 4.10 0.02
N PHE A 69 -18.35 4.27 1.23
CA PHE A 69 -17.57 5.43 1.66
C PHE A 69 -16.47 4.99 2.62
N VAL A 70 -15.39 5.77 2.70
CA VAL A 70 -14.31 5.55 3.66
C VAL A 70 -14.39 6.62 4.73
N THR A 71 -14.54 6.22 5.98
CA THR A 71 -14.60 7.12 7.14
C THR A 71 -13.20 7.27 7.74
N THR A 72 -12.75 8.52 7.92
CA THR A 72 -11.50 8.80 8.64
C THR A 72 -11.72 8.63 10.15
N VAL A 73 -10.65 8.39 10.92
CA VAL A 73 -10.70 8.25 12.40
C VAL A 73 -11.45 9.42 13.09
N LEU A 74 -11.45 10.60 12.49
CA LEU A 74 -12.13 11.81 12.97
C LEU A 74 -13.53 12.03 12.35
N GLY A 75 -14.16 11.00 11.78
CA GLY A 75 -15.56 11.07 11.31
C GLY A 75 -15.78 11.80 9.98
N LYS A 76 -14.73 12.26 9.30
CA LYS A 76 -14.86 12.80 7.93
C LYS A 76 -15.00 11.66 6.93
N SER A 77 -16.19 11.50 6.39
CA SER A 77 -16.50 10.56 5.32
C SER A 77 -16.04 11.14 3.98
N LYS A 78 -15.14 10.43 3.31
CA LYS A 78 -14.81 10.73 1.92
C LYS A 78 -15.66 9.81 1.05
N THR A 79 -16.65 10.38 0.35
CA THR A 79 -17.40 9.68 -0.70
C THR A 79 -16.44 9.48 -1.88
N GLY A 80 -15.68 8.39 -1.83
CA GLY A 80 -14.91 7.92 -2.96
C GLY A 80 -15.65 6.73 -3.55
N ASP A 81 -16.27 6.92 -4.72
CA ASP A 81 -16.80 5.82 -5.54
C ASP A 81 -15.77 4.68 -5.58
N PRO A 82 -16.05 3.50 -4.98
CA PRO A 82 -15.04 2.45 -4.83
C PRO A 82 -14.60 1.85 -6.17
N GLN A 83 -15.37 2.03 -7.23
CA GLN A 83 -15.12 1.50 -8.56
C GLN A 83 -15.61 2.44 -9.67
N ARG A 84 -15.01 3.63 -9.81
CA ARG A 84 -15.16 4.39 -11.05
C ARG A 84 -14.17 3.89 -12.11
N SER A 85 -14.39 2.68 -12.63
CA SER A 85 -13.92 2.33 -13.98
C SER A 85 -14.76 3.11 -15.00
N ARG A 86 -14.52 4.42 -15.14
CA ARG A 86 -14.98 5.22 -16.28
C ARG A 86 -13.84 5.38 -17.29
N THR A 87 -13.36 4.26 -17.82
CA THR A 87 -13.03 4.19 -19.25
C THR A 87 -14.33 3.73 -19.93
N SER A 88 -15.26 4.62 -20.28
CA SER A 88 -15.30 5.17 -21.65
C SER A 88 -14.43 4.32 -22.57
N ARG A 89 -14.93 3.31 -23.31
CA ARG A 89 -16.13 3.37 -24.16
C ARG A 89 -16.36 4.79 -24.69
N ARG A 90 -15.34 5.29 -25.37
CA ARG A 90 -15.47 5.96 -26.66
C ARG A 90 -14.67 5.03 -27.58
N CYS A 91 -15.32 4.10 -28.29
CA CYS A 91 -16.15 4.30 -29.48
C CYS A 91 -15.40 5.14 -30.52
N CYS A 92 -14.95 4.41 -31.57
CA CYS A 92 -14.37 4.82 -32.85
C CYS A 92 -13.05 5.60 -32.80
#